data_AF-A0A017SK51-F1
#
_entry.id   AF-A0A017SK51-F1
#
_cell.length_a   1.000
_cell.length_b   1.000
_cell.length_c   1.000
_cell.angle_alpha   90.00
_cell.angle_beta   90.00
_cell.angle_gamma   90.00
#
_symmetry.space_group_name_H-M   'P 1'
#
loop_
_entity.id
_entity.type
_entity.pdbx_description
1 polymer ?
#
loop_
_entity_poly.entity_id
_entity_poly.type
_entity_poly.pdbx_seq_one_letter_code
_entity_poly.pdbx_strand_id
1 'polypeptide(L)'
;MECTKKNPADILISALKERNISVKRSEIESTFDNEAGSAESAKWVSEHLGYDTLLTKEELALYSQLESSGTLQRILHDPGLASTRPLFDEDIQNAIGSLKASTEAIQKQTEILTTQCETLNKQLRLDDNRAIRQNRDIERLRKKHESSRQSANAASNDLVQELEANLRAETEKTRLDGKKILSSLTSRLKEDDRILARLERLASGIKSTGNDASVAKRTEQLGAVLTEYVAEEIHYRLDRLYLESIQADQAGSKQAAEEHEEEALAALREELESLYPEVDVLAEMSTRQQFSEPVLRELQNRHGQLRNASQGKLEYVLDTIMEMTSSTESLTQCLQDRESYCQTLESLISIYRSEVSDSFSEKTTSKRDTILRRRSTQPQSLFSSPEKQTAPLPDSLALASLLRRVGLSSESIFKSEEEDGGANALYEKKSHMLEYFRTLGIGSGLPLVTELIPTDRASRLLSASLHADSYFETSLSNIEQNQSLAELEAQLGFIRKGVENLNLDALHRRDKNQDKFLERWEP
;
A
#
# COMPACT_ATOMS: atom_id res chain seq x y z
N MET A 1 -17.23 87.94 13.21
CA MET A 1 -17.68 89.32 13.49
C MET A 1 -18.83 89.62 12.55
N GLU A 2 -20.04 89.62 13.11
CA GLU A 2 -21.27 89.93 12.38
C GLU A 2 -21.33 91.43 12.09
N CYS A 3 -21.14 91.80 10.83
CA CYS A 3 -21.51 93.14 10.35
C CYS A 3 -22.78 93.00 9.53
N THR A 4 -23.89 93.25 10.24
CA THR A 4 -25.19 93.71 9.75
C THR A 4 -25.18 94.12 8.27
N LYS A 5 -26.04 93.48 7.46
CA LYS A 5 -26.45 93.97 6.13
C LYS A 5 -27.08 95.36 6.29
N LYS A 6 -26.27 96.41 6.32
CA LYS A 6 -26.73 97.80 6.23
C LYS A 6 -27.10 98.04 4.76
N ASN A 7 -28.29 98.59 4.52
CA ASN A 7 -28.71 98.94 3.16
C ASN A 7 -27.66 99.86 2.52
N PRO A 8 -27.29 99.65 1.24
CA PRO A 8 -26.28 100.46 0.55
C PRO A 8 -26.70 101.94 0.48
N ALA A 9 -28.01 102.22 0.44
CA ALA A 9 -28.56 103.57 0.54
C ALA A 9 -28.21 104.27 1.87
N ASP A 10 -28.24 103.54 3.00
CA ASP A 10 -27.89 104.12 4.32
C ASP A 10 -26.38 104.39 4.43
N ILE A 11 -25.54 103.56 3.79
CA ILE A 11 -24.08 103.75 3.73
C ILE A 11 -23.76 105.03 2.95
N LEU A 12 -24.37 105.22 1.78
CA LEU A 12 -24.22 106.43 0.97
C LEU A 12 -24.67 107.68 1.75
N ILE A 13 -25.83 107.63 2.42
CA ILE A 13 -26.35 108.75 3.21
C ILE A 13 -25.43 109.09 4.39
N SER A 14 -24.88 108.08 5.07
CA SER A 14 -23.95 108.30 6.18
C SER A 14 -22.64 108.96 5.72
N ALA A 15 -22.05 108.49 4.60
CA ALA A 15 -20.84 109.07 4.04
C ALA A 15 -21.05 110.51 3.51
N LEU A 16 -22.22 110.82 2.94
CA LEU A 16 -22.55 112.17 2.47
C LEU A 16 -22.78 113.15 3.64
N LYS A 17 -23.42 112.69 4.72
CA LYS A 17 -23.58 113.48 5.96
C LYS A 17 -22.25 113.75 6.64
N GLU A 18 -21.34 112.78 6.66
CA GLU A 18 -20.01 112.96 7.25
C GLU A 18 -19.16 114.02 6.53
N ARG A 19 -19.48 114.30 5.26
CA ARG A 19 -18.78 115.26 4.39
C ARG A 19 -19.52 116.60 4.23
N ASN A 20 -20.53 116.89 5.05
CA ASN A 20 -21.34 118.12 5.00
C ASN A 20 -22.02 118.40 3.64
N ILE A 21 -22.41 117.36 2.90
CA ILE A 21 -23.14 117.51 1.63
C ILE A 21 -24.63 117.28 1.89
N SER A 22 -25.46 118.32 1.72
CA SER A 22 -26.91 118.24 1.95
C SER A 22 -27.65 117.66 0.75
N VAL A 23 -28.13 116.42 0.84
CA VAL A 23 -28.94 115.75 -0.21
C VAL A 23 -30.27 115.26 0.37
N LYS A 24 -31.34 115.30 -0.44
CA LYS A 24 -32.68 114.81 -0.06
C LYS A 24 -32.70 113.27 -0.06
N ARG A 25 -33.10 112.68 1.08
CA ARG A 25 -33.18 111.23 1.28
C ARG A 25 -34.04 110.51 0.23
N SER A 26 -35.13 111.15 -0.19
CA SER A 26 -36.08 110.59 -1.17
C SER A 26 -35.49 110.39 -2.56
N GLU A 27 -34.53 111.20 -2.98
CA GLU A 27 -33.90 111.07 -4.30
C GLU A 27 -32.92 109.89 -4.33
N ILE A 28 -32.19 109.67 -3.24
CA ILE A 28 -31.25 108.55 -3.10
C ILE A 28 -32.01 107.22 -3.01
N GLU A 29 -33.06 107.13 -2.20
CA GLU A 29 -33.89 105.92 -2.11
C GLU A 29 -34.53 105.59 -3.48
N SER A 30 -34.98 106.59 -4.24
CA SER A 30 -35.53 106.36 -5.60
C SER A 30 -34.52 105.81 -6.62
N THR A 31 -33.22 106.07 -6.45
CA THR A 31 -32.17 105.51 -7.31
C THR A 31 -31.84 104.05 -6.99
N PHE A 32 -32.10 103.60 -5.75
CA PHE A 32 -31.94 102.21 -5.33
C PHE A 32 -33.21 101.36 -5.51
N ASP A 33 -34.38 101.97 -5.63
CA ASP A 33 -35.66 101.29 -5.93
C ASP A 33 -35.85 100.95 -7.41
N ASN A 34 -35.00 101.47 -8.31
CA ASN A 34 -35.05 101.15 -9.74
C ASN A 34 -34.33 99.81 -10.01
N GLU A 35 -35.08 98.75 -10.34
CA GLU A 35 -34.59 97.35 -10.40
C GLU A 35 -33.36 97.13 -11.30
N ALA A 36 -33.22 97.92 -12.39
CA ALA A 36 -32.07 97.80 -13.30
C ALA A 36 -30.79 98.51 -12.79
N GLY A 37 -30.93 99.53 -11.94
CA GLY A 37 -29.81 100.35 -11.44
C GLY A 37 -29.37 100.00 -10.02
N SER A 38 -30.17 99.25 -9.27
CA SER A 38 -29.93 98.97 -7.84
C SER A 38 -28.67 98.12 -7.61
N ALA A 39 -28.43 97.09 -8.43
CA ALA A 39 -27.27 96.20 -8.28
C ALA A 39 -25.94 96.86 -8.69
N GLU A 40 -25.96 97.69 -9.75
CA GLU A 40 -24.79 98.47 -10.18
C GLU A 40 -24.48 99.59 -9.19
N SER A 41 -25.52 100.30 -8.70
CA SER A 41 -25.36 101.33 -7.69
C SER A 41 -24.88 100.74 -6.36
N ALA A 42 -25.33 99.55 -5.98
CA ALA A 42 -24.85 98.85 -4.78
C ALA A 42 -23.39 98.39 -4.91
N LYS A 43 -23.00 97.85 -6.08
CA LYS A 43 -21.59 97.52 -6.36
C LYS A 43 -20.71 98.76 -6.36
N TRP A 44 -21.15 99.84 -7.00
CA TRP A 44 -20.46 101.12 -7.02
C TRP A 44 -20.27 101.67 -5.59
N VAL A 45 -21.31 101.63 -4.75
CA VAL A 45 -21.22 102.02 -3.34
C VAL A 45 -20.21 101.16 -2.59
N SER A 46 -20.19 99.85 -2.79
CA SER A 46 -19.23 98.97 -2.09
C SER A 46 -17.78 99.15 -2.57
N GLU A 47 -17.56 99.46 -3.84
CA GLU A 47 -16.22 99.64 -4.41
C GLU A 47 -15.65 101.04 -4.12
N HIS A 48 -16.50 102.08 -4.09
CA HIS A 48 -16.05 103.48 -4.02
C HIS A 48 -16.28 104.16 -2.66
N LEU A 49 -17.06 103.56 -1.75
CA LEU A 49 -17.24 104.06 -0.38
C LEU A 49 -16.56 103.16 0.68
N GLY A 50 -15.43 102.57 0.33
CA GLY A 50 -14.59 101.79 1.25
C GLY A 50 -13.62 102.65 2.07
N TYR A 51 -13.06 102.08 3.12
CA TYR A 51 -12.02 102.73 3.94
C TYR A 51 -10.75 103.06 3.13
N ASP A 52 -10.48 102.29 2.06
CA ASP A 52 -9.34 102.51 1.16
C ASP A 52 -9.54 103.68 0.18
N THR A 53 -10.79 104.08 -0.09
CA THR A 53 -11.15 105.09 -1.10
C THR A 53 -11.66 106.40 -0.49
N LEU A 54 -12.06 106.39 0.78
CA LEU A 54 -12.56 107.56 1.51
C LEU A 54 -11.56 108.03 2.57
N LEU A 55 -11.00 109.22 2.39
CA LEU A 55 -10.22 109.87 3.47
C LEU A 55 -11.09 110.03 4.71
N THR A 56 -10.60 109.54 5.85
CA THR A 56 -11.20 109.73 7.17
C THR A 56 -11.07 111.20 7.63
N LYS A 57 -11.85 111.62 8.63
CA LYS A 57 -11.85 113.02 9.11
C LYS A 57 -10.47 113.47 9.61
N GLU A 58 -9.72 112.56 10.23
CA GLU A 58 -8.35 112.81 10.66
C GLU A 58 -7.40 112.93 9.47
N GLU A 59 -7.52 112.05 8.46
CA GLU A 59 -6.72 112.13 7.24
C GLU A 59 -7.04 113.35 6.39
N LEU A 60 -8.30 113.79 6.31
CA LEU A 60 -8.67 115.02 5.63
C LEU A 60 -8.15 116.24 6.38
N ALA A 61 -8.21 116.26 7.71
CA ALA A 61 -7.61 117.31 8.52
C ALA A 61 -6.07 117.34 8.34
N LEU A 62 -5.43 116.17 8.34
CA LEU A 62 -3.99 116.03 8.06
C LEU A 62 -3.65 116.47 6.65
N TYR A 63 -4.43 116.10 5.63
CA TYR A 63 -4.22 116.53 4.24
C TYR A 63 -4.37 118.05 4.12
N SER A 64 -5.40 118.64 4.72
CA SER A 64 -5.61 120.10 4.77
C SER A 64 -4.48 120.81 5.50
N GLN A 65 -3.95 120.20 6.56
CA GLN A 65 -2.80 120.70 7.32
C GLN A 65 -1.48 120.54 6.54
N LEU A 66 -1.33 119.48 5.74
CA LEU A 66 -0.16 119.23 4.89
C LEU A 66 -0.16 120.12 3.64
N GLU A 67 -1.35 120.45 3.12
CA GLU A 67 -1.55 121.41 2.04
C GLU A 67 -1.31 122.84 2.53
N SER A 68 -1.89 123.25 3.67
CA SER A 68 -1.63 124.57 4.26
C SER A 68 -0.20 124.77 4.77
N SER A 69 0.51 123.69 5.13
CA SER A 69 1.94 123.72 5.50
C SER A 69 2.90 123.58 4.31
N GLY A 70 2.41 123.35 3.09
CA GLY A 70 3.25 123.22 1.88
C GLY A 70 4.15 121.97 1.82
N THR A 71 4.03 121.04 2.78
CA THR A 71 4.92 119.88 2.92
C THR A 71 4.61 118.79 1.89
N LEU A 72 3.38 118.74 1.37
CA LEU A 72 2.93 117.76 0.37
C LEU A 72 3.72 117.85 -0.95
N GLN A 73 4.03 119.08 -1.41
CA GLN A 73 4.85 119.28 -2.62
C GLN A 73 6.26 118.71 -2.46
N ARG A 74 6.79 118.66 -1.25
CA ARG A 74 8.14 118.15 -0.97
C ARG A 74 8.23 116.63 -1.02
N ILE A 75 7.15 115.93 -0.66
CA ILE A 75 7.08 114.46 -0.66
C ILE A 75 6.82 113.93 -2.09
N LEU A 76 5.99 114.62 -2.87
CA LEU A 76 5.75 114.30 -4.28
C LEU A 76 6.97 114.50 -5.18
N HIS A 77 7.88 115.40 -4.80
CA HIS A 77 9.12 115.66 -5.53
C HIS A 77 10.34 114.86 -5.03
N ASP A 78 10.17 113.89 -4.13
CA ASP A 78 11.27 113.07 -3.62
C ASP A 78 11.62 111.93 -4.62
N PRO A 79 12.83 111.92 -5.23
CA PRO A 79 13.19 110.97 -6.30
C PRO A 79 13.40 109.52 -5.81
N GLY A 80 13.28 109.24 -4.52
CA GLY A 80 13.45 107.90 -3.95
C GLY A 80 12.32 106.90 -4.23
N LEU A 81 11.11 107.37 -4.58
CA LEU A 81 9.97 106.48 -4.90
C LEU A 81 9.94 106.00 -6.36
N ALA A 82 10.80 106.54 -7.24
CA ALA A 82 10.87 106.18 -8.66
C ALA A 82 11.93 105.12 -9.00
N SER A 83 12.47 104.40 -7.99
CA SER A 83 13.57 103.45 -8.18
C SER A 83 13.11 102.00 -8.44
N THR A 84 12.09 101.80 -9.27
CA THR A 84 11.91 100.55 -10.02
C THR A 84 12.77 100.62 -11.27
N ARG A 85 13.82 99.80 -11.33
CA ARG A 85 14.67 99.61 -12.52
C ARG A 85 13.78 99.38 -13.75
N PRO A 86 13.95 100.14 -14.86
CA PRO A 86 13.18 99.89 -16.07
C PRO A 86 13.53 98.51 -16.63
N LEU A 87 12.50 97.71 -16.94
CA LEU A 87 12.64 96.41 -17.59
C LEU A 87 13.35 96.60 -18.94
N PHE A 88 14.50 95.95 -19.12
CA PHE A 88 15.22 95.98 -20.38
C PHE A 88 14.61 94.98 -21.36
N ASP A 89 14.49 95.38 -22.63
CA ASP A 89 13.93 94.53 -23.69
C ASP A 89 14.72 93.22 -23.85
N GLU A 90 16.03 93.25 -23.56
CA GLU A 90 16.91 92.08 -23.58
C GLU A 90 16.57 91.05 -22.49
N ASP A 91 16.17 91.48 -21.30
CA ASP A 91 15.73 90.58 -20.22
C ASP A 91 14.40 89.90 -20.59
N ILE A 92 13.51 90.62 -21.28
CA ILE A 92 12.24 90.08 -21.80
C ILE A 92 12.53 89.06 -22.91
N GLN A 93 13.43 89.37 -23.84
CA GLN A 93 13.83 88.45 -24.91
C GLN A 93 14.50 87.19 -24.36
N ASN A 94 15.38 87.31 -23.36
CA ASN A 94 16.01 86.17 -22.68
C ASN A 94 14.98 85.31 -21.92
N ALA A 95 14.02 85.92 -21.22
CA ALA A 95 12.93 85.20 -20.56
C ALA A 95 12.03 84.46 -21.57
N ILE A 96 11.72 85.09 -22.72
CA ILE A 96 10.98 84.44 -23.82
C ILE A 96 11.80 83.28 -24.40
N GLY A 97 13.10 83.45 -24.62
CA GLY A 97 14.00 82.40 -25.10
C GLY A 97 14.06 81.21 -24.14
N SER A 98 14.21 81.46 -22.84
CA SER A 98 14.20 80.44 -21.80
C SER A 98 12.85 79.72 -21.70
N LEU A 99 11.74 80.47 -21.77
CA LEU A 99 10.40 79.89 -21.75
C LEU A 99 10.13 79.03 -22.98
N LYS A 100 10.56 79.46 -24.18
CA LYS A 100 10.47 78.66 -25.41
C LYS A 100 11.28 77.37 -25.29
N ALA A 101 12.54 77.47 -24.84
CA ALA A 101 13.38 76.29 -24.62
C ALA A 101 12.76 75.30 -23.61
N SER A 102 12.18 75.82 -22.51
CA SER A 102 11.46 74.99 -21.53
C SER A 102 10.18 74.38 -22.12
N THR A 103 9.45 75.12 -22.95
CA THR A 103 8.23 74.64 -23.61
C THR A 103 8.57 73.52 -24.60
N GLU A 104 9.64 73.68 -25.39
CA GLU A 104 10.13 72.64 -26.29
C GLU A 104 10.64 71.41 -25.54
N ALA A 105 11.31 71.59 -24.40
CA ALA A 105 11.75 70.48 -23.56
C ALA A 105 10.55 69.70 -22.96
N ILE A 106 9.53 70.42 -22.46
CA ILE A 106 8.29 69.81 -21.96
C ILE A 106 7.57 69.10 -23.10
N GLN A 107 7.47 69.70 -24.28
CA GLN A 107 6.83 69.08 -25.44
C GLN A 107 7.51 67.75 -25.80
N LYS A 108 8.85 67.71 -25.89
CA LYS A 108 9.61 66.48 -26.10
C LYS A 108 9.38 65.44 -24.99
N GLN A 109 9.32 65.87 -23.73
CA GLN A 109 9.02 64.97 -22.62
C GLN A 109 7.59 64.41 -22.70
N THR A 110 6.60 65.23 -23.09
CA THR A 110 5.23 64.74 -23.26
C THR A 110 5.12 63.76 -24.42
N GLU A 111 5.84 63.98 -25.52
CA GLU A 111 5.90 63.04 -26.65
C GLU A 111 6.56 61.71 -26.26
N ILE A 112 7.61 61.74 -25.44
CA ILE A 112 8.22 60.51 -24.90
C ILE A 112 7.25 59.79 -23.96
N LEU A 113 6.57 60.51 -23.07
CA LEU A 113 5.61 59.90 -22.14
C LEU A 113 4.39 59.33 -22.85
N THR A 114 3.85 59.99 -23.89
CA THR A 114 2.73 59.47 -24.67
C THR A 114 3.13 58.20 -25.42
N THR A 115 4.30 58.18 -26.05
CA THR A 115 4.81 56.97 -26.71
C THR A 115 5.06 55.83 -25.71
N GLN A 116 5.59 56.11 -24.51
CA GLN A 116 5.73 55.12 -23.44
C GLN A 116 4.38 54.60 -22.93
N CYS A 117 3.38 55.48 -22.76
CA CYS A 117 2.03 55.08 -22.36
C CYS A 117 1.39 54.18 -23.43
N GLU A 118 1.58 54.50 -24.71
CA GLU A 118 1.08 53.68 -25.82
C GLU A 118 1.75 52.30 -25.87
N THR A 119 3.07 52.22 -25.66
CA THR A 119 3.77 50.92 -25.64
C THR A 119 3.36 50.07 -24.44
N LEU A 120 3.22 50.67 -23.25
CA LEU A 120 2.72 49.98 -22.06
C LEU A 120 1.29 49.48 -22.26
N ASN A 121 0.41 50.29 -22.86
CA ASN A 121 -0.96 49.88 -23.15
C ASN A 121 -1.01 48.74 -24.18
N LYS A 122 -0.15 48.77 -25.21
CA LYS A 122 0.02 47.64 -26.15
C LYS A 122 0.50 46.38 -25.42
N GLN A 123 1.46 46.50 -24.51
CA GLN A 123 1.97 45.37 -23.75
C GLN A 123 0.91 44.78 -22.81
N LEU A 124 0.16 45.62 -22.10
CA LEU A 124 -0.94 45.18 -21.22
C LEU A 124 -2.00 44.40 -22.01
N ARG A 125 -2.40 44.91 -23.19
CA ARG A 125 -3.33 44.20 -24.08
C ARG A 125 -2.78 42.86 -24.56
N LEU A 126 -1.48 42.76 -24.83
CA LEU A 126 -0.86 41.48 -25.22
C LEU A 126 -0.84 40.50 -24.04
N ASP A 127 -0.61 40.98 -22.83
CA ASP A 127 -0.62 40.16 -21.62
C ASP A 127 -2.03 39.68 -21.27
N ASP A 128 -3.06 40.54 -21.33
CA ASP A 128 -4.46 40.15 -21.17
C ASP A 128 -4.86 39.06 -22.17
N ASN A 129 -4.48 39.22 -23.44
CA ASN A 129 -4.73 38.23 -24.47
C ASN A 129 -3.98 36.91 -24.20
N ARG A 130 -2.77 36.97 -23.65
CA ARG A 130 -2.00 35.78 -23.24
C ARG A 130 -2.67 35.09 -22.06
N ALA A 131 -3.11 35.83 -21.05
CA ALA A 131 -3.82 35.31 -19.88
C ALA A 131 -5.14 34.62 -20.28
N ILE A 132 -5.92 35.23 -21.18
CA ILE A 132 -7.15 34.63 -21.71
C ILE A 132 -6.85 33.31 -22.45
N ARG A 133 -5.81 33.28 -23.29
CA ARG A 133 -5.39 32.06 -23.99
C ARG A 133 -4.95 30.97 -23.01
N GLN A 134 -4.12 31.33 -22.03
CA GLN A 134 -3.67 30.41 -20.99
C GLN A 134 -4.85 29.85 -20.19
N ASN A 135 -5.80 30.69 -19.77
CA ASN A 135 -6.97 30.23 -19.02
C ASN A 135 -7.82 29.27 -19.86
N ARG A 136 -8.02 29.56 -21.16
CA ARG A 136 -8.73 28.66 -22.09
C ARG A 136 -8.03 27.31 -22.23
N ASP A 137 -6.70 27.29 -22.31
CA ASP A 137 -5.94 26.05 -22.43
C ASP A 137 -5.93 25.25 -21.11
N ILE A 138 -5.87 25.93 -19.96
CA ILE A 138 -6.04 25.31 -18.64
C ILE A 138 -7.44 24.68 -18.50
N GLU A 139 -8.49 25.38 -18.90
CA GLU A 139 -9.87 24.85 -18.88
C GLU A 139 -10.04 23.63 -19.79
N ARG A 140 -9.44 23.66 -20.99
CA ARG A 140 -9.41 22.51 -21.90
C ARG A 140 -8.69 21.32 -21.28
N LEU A 141 -7.54 21.55 -20.64
CA LEU A 141 -6.78 20.50 -19.97
C LEU A 141 -7.55 19.92 -18.78
N ARG A 142 -8.20 20.77 -17.97
CA ARG A 142 -9.09 20.34 -16.87
C ARG A 142 -10.24 19.49 -17.39
N LYS A 143 -10.91 19.92 -18.47
CA LYS A 143 -12.01 19.16 -19.07
C LYS A 143 -11.55 17.80 -19.59
N LYS A 144 -10.39 17.74 -20.26
CA LYS A 144 -9.80 16.48 -20.74
C LYS A 144 -9.43 15.55 -19.59
N HIS A 145 -8.81 16.09 -18.53
CA HIS A 145 -8.46 15.34 -17.34
C HIS A 145 -9.70 14.78 -16.65
N GLU A 146 -10.75 15.60 -16.48
CA GLU A 146 -12.01 15.16 -15.88
C GLU A 146 -12.70 14.08 -16.72
N SER A 147 -12.77 14.23 -18.05
CA SER A 147 -13.33 13.18 -18.91
C SER A 147 -12.50 11.90 -18.88
N SER A 148 -11.16 12.01 -18.82
CA SER A 148 -10.27 10.85 -18.70
C SER A 148 -10.45 10.15 -17.36
N ARG A 149 -10.61 10.91 -16.27
CA ARG A 149 -10.87 10.37 -14.92
C ARG A 149 -12.22 9.68 -14.86
N GLN A 150 -13.26 10.28 -15.44
CA GLN A 150 -14.58 9.67 -15.54
C GLN A 150 -14.55 8.39 -16.36
N SER A 151 -13.85 8.38 -17.51
CA SER A 151 -13.66 7.18 -18.33
C SER A 151 -12.89 6.09 -17.58
N ALA A 152 -11.82 6.45 -16.85
CA ALA A 152 -11.05 5.51 -16.04
C ALA A 152 -11.87 4.93 -14.87
N ASN A 153 -12.67 5.78 -14.20
CA ASN A 153 -13.58 5.34 -13.14
C ASN A 153 -14.68 4.42 -13.68
N ALA A 154 -15.24 4.71 -14.86
CA ALA A 154 -16.22 3.84 -15.52
C ALA A 154 -15.61 2.47 -15.84
N ALA A 155 -14.45 2.45 -16.50
CA ALA A 155 -13.72 1.21 -16.79
C ALA A 155 -13.36 0.43 -15.51
N SER A 156 -12.96 1.11 -14.43
CA SER A 156 -12.70 0.48 -13.13
C SER A 156 -13.96 -0.13 -12.53
N ASN A 157 -15.10 0.55 -12.58
CA ASN A 157 -16.37 0.01 -12.09
C ASN A 157 -16.84 -1.20 -12.93
N ASP A 158 -16.65 -1.16 -14.25
CA ASP A 158 -16.99 -2.27 -15.14
C ASP A 158 -16.16 -3.52 -14.80
N LEU A 159 -14.84 -3.36 -14.57
CA LEU A 159 -13.96 -4.44 -14.12
C LEU A 159 -14.37 -4.99 -12.74
N VAL A 160 -14.77 -4.12 -11.81
CA VAL A 160 -15.28 -4.55 -10.50
C VAL A 160 -16.56 -5.37 -10.65
N GLN A 161 -17.50 -4.94 -11.49
CA GLN A 161 -18.73 -5.69 -11.76
C GLN A 161 -18.47 -7.04 -12.43
N GLU A 162 -17.54 -7.08 -13.39
CA GLU A 162 -17.12 -8.32 -14.04
C GLU A 162 -16.47 -9.29 -13.04
N LEU A 163 -15.59 -8.78 -12.17
CA LEU A 163 -14.95 -9.58 -11.13
C LEU A 163 -15.99 -10.09 -10.11
N GLU A 164 -16.95 -9.27 -9.68
CA GLU A 164 -18.04 -9.72 -8.83
C GLU A 164 -18.90 -10.80 -9.49
N ALA A 165 -19.22 -10.64 -10.78
CA ALA A 165 -19.99 -11.63 -11.53
C ALA A 165 -19.22 -12.96 -11.63
N ASN A 166 -17.92 -12.91 -11.90
CA ASN A 166 -17.04 -14.08 -11.95
C ASN A 166 -16.91 -14.75 -10.58
N LEU A 167 -16.75 -14.00 -9.49
CA LEU A 167 -16.72 -14.56 -8.13
C LEU A 167 -18.04 -15.23 -7.77
N ARG A 168 -19.18 -14.62 -8.12
CA ARG A 168 -20.50 -15.24 -7.92
C ARG A 168 -20.68 -16.51 -8.76
N ALA A 169 -20.19 -16.52 -10.00
CA ALA A 169 -20.24 -17.70 -10.86
C ALA A 169 -19.36 -18.84 -10.33
N GLU A 170 -18.13 -18.56 -9.90
CA GLU A 170 -17.22 -19.58 -9.37
C GLU A 170 -17.66 -20.10 -7.98
N THR A 171 -18.22 -19.25 -7.12
CA THR A 171 -18.82 -19.71 -5.85
C THR A 171 -20.02 -20.62 -6.09
N GLU A 172 -20.89 -20.29 -7.04
CA GLU A 172 -22.03 -21.15 -7.40
C GLU A 172 -21.57 -22.47 -8.03
N LYS A 173 -20.58 -22.44 -8.91
CA LYS A 173 -19.96 -23.64 -9.49
C LYS A 173 -19.37 -24.54 -8.41
N THR A 174 -18.62 -23.98 -7.47
CA THR A 174 -18.07 -24.70 -6.31
C THR A 174 -19.16 -25.38 -5.48
N ARG A 175 -20.30 -24.71 -5.31
CA ARG A 175 -21.47 -25.26 -4.61
C ARG A 175 -22.13 -26.41 -5.38
N LEU A 176 -22.25 -26.30 -6.70
CA LEU A 176 -22.78 -27.36 -7.57
C LEU A 176 -21.84 -28.57 -7.59
N ASP A 177 -20.53 -28.34 -7.70
CA ASP A 177 -19.51 -29.39 -7.66
C ASP A 177 -19.52 -30.10 -6.30
N GLY A 178 -19.67 -29.35 -5.20
CA GLY A 178 -19.87 -29.92 -3.86
C GLY A 178 -21.07 -30.86 -3.79
N LYS A 179 -22.22 -30.48 -4.34
CA LYS A 179 -23.41 -31.36 -4.40
C LYS A 179 -23.16 -32.61 -5.25
N LYS A 180 -22.48 -32.47 -6.40
CA LYS A 180 -22.13 -33.59 -7.27
C LYS A 180 -21.22 -34.57 -6.55
N ILE A 181 -20.17 -34.09 -5.88
CA ILE A 181 -19.24 -34.92 -5.11
C ILE A 181 -19.98 -35.63 -3.97
N LEU A 182 -20.83 -34.92 -3.20
CA LEU A 182 -21.62 -35.54 -2.12
C LEU A 182 -22.59 -36.61 -2.64
N SER A 183 -23.21 -36.40 -3.80
CA SER A 183 -24.07 -37.41 -4.42
C SER A 183 -23.28 -38.65 -4.86
N SER A 184 -22.08 -38.45 -5.43
CA SER A 184 -21.16 -39.53 -5.81
C SER A 184 -20.69 -40.31 -4.58
N LEU A 185 -20.24 -39.61 -3.53
CA LEU A 185 -19.82 -40.20 -2.25
C LEU A 185 -20.95 -41.03 -1.64
N THR A 186 -22.17 -40.48 -1.58
CA THR A 186 -23.33 -41.20 -1.05
C THR A 186 -23.65 -42.46 -1.86
N SER A 187 -23.54 -42.39 -3.19
CA SER A 187 -23.77 -43.55 -4.05
C SER A 187 -22.70 -44.63 -3.88
N ARG A 188 -21.44 -44.22 -3.69
CA ARG A 188 -20.30 -45.10 -3.49
C ARG A 188 -20.34 -45.77 -2.12
N LEU A 189 -20.58 -45.02 -1.04
CA LEU A 189 -20.75 -45.60 0.30
C LEU A 189 -21.87 -46.65 0.35
N LYS A 190 -22.98 -46.41 -0.36
CA LYS A 190 -24.05 -47.41 -0.49
C LYS A 190 -23.62 -48.67 -1.25
N GLU A 191 -22.72 -48.55 -2.22
CA GLU A 191 -22.18 -49.70 -2.94
C GLU A 191 -21.15 -50.44 -2.07
N ASP A 192 -20.29 -49.72 -1.38
CA ASP A 192 -19.34 -50.24 -0.40
C ASP A 192 -20.06 -51.03 0.71
N ASP A 193 -21.17 -50.53 1.25
CA ASP A 193 -22.00 -51.23 2.23
C ASP A 193 -22.56 -52.56 1.66
N ARG A 194 -22.97 -52.57 0.39
CA ARG A 194 -23.47 -53.79 -0.28
C ARG A 194 -22.34 -54.80 -0.50
N ILE A 195 -21.15 -54.31 -0.86
CA ILE A 195 -19.97 -55.14 -1.03
C ILE A 195 -19.57 -55.74 0.33
N LEU A 196 -19.52 -54.95 1.39
CA LEU A 196 -19.23 -55.43 2.75
C LEU A 196 -20.23 -56.49 3.21
N ALA A 197 -21.53 -56.30 2.97
CA ALA A 197 -22.53 -57.32 3.28
C ALA A 197 -22.33 -58.63 2.48
N ARG A 198 -21.82 -58.56 1.24
CA ARG A 198 -21.45 -59.73 0.44
C ARG A 198 -20.17 -60.38 0.96
N LEU A 199 -19.18 -59.59 1.35
CA LEU A 199 -17.92 -60.06 1.95
C LEU A 199 -18.18 -60.75 3.29
N GLU A 200 -19.04 -60.20 4.15
CA GLU A 200 -19.46 -60.83 5.40
C GLU A 200 -20.11 -62.20 5.14
N ARG A 201 -20.99 -62.27 4.13
CA ARG A 201 -21.59 -63.55 3.72
C ARG A 201 -20.53 -64.54 3.23
N LEU A 202 -19.55 -64.10 2.45
CA LEU A 202 -18.44 -64.94 1.98
C LEU A 202 -17.56 -65.43 3.13
N ALA A 203 -17.25 -64.54 4.09
CA ALA A 203 -16.47 -64.85 5.29
C ALA A 203 -17.19 -65.84 6.20
N SER A 204 -18.50 -65.69 6.40
CA SER A 204 -19.32 -66.64 7.17
C SER A 204 -19.36 -68.05 6.53
N GLY A 205 -19.12 -68.14 5.22
CA GLY A 205 -19.02 -69.38 4.47
C GLY A 205 -17.66 -70.08 4.55
N ILE A 206 -16.68 -69.55 5.30
CA ILE A 206 -15.39 -70.19 5.56
C ILE A 206 -15.57 -71.20 6.71
N LYS A 207 -15.66 -72.49 6.35
CA LYS A 207 -15.82 -73.56 7.34
C LYS A 207 -14.48 -73.88 8.02
N SER A 208 -14.50 -73.98 9.34
CA SER A 208 -13.36 -74.46 10.14
C SER A 208 -13.27 -75.99 10.15
N THR A 209 -12.05 -76.52 10.06
CA THR A 209 -11.70 -77.97 9.96
C THR A 209 -11.87 -78.73 11.30
N GLY A 210 -12.73 -78.25 12.20
CA GLY A 210 -12.73 -78.64 13.62
C GLY A 210 -12.81 -80.14 13.93
N ASN A 211 -13.37 -80.96 13.05
CA ASN A 211 -13.56 -82.39 13.30
C ASN A 211 -12.50 -83.30 12.65
N ASP A 212 -11.68 -82.83 11.71
CA ASP A 212 -10.81 -83.72 10.92
C ASP A 212 -9.73 -84.39 11.78
N ALA A 213 -9.18 -83.67 12.76
CA ALA A 213 -8.21 -84.23 13.72
C ALA A 213 -8.83 -85.32 14.62
N SER A 214 -10.10 -85.15 14.99
CA SER A 214 -10.81 -86.15 15.80
C SER A 214 -11.14 -87.41 14.99
N VAL A 215 -11.46 -87.26 13.70
CA VAL A 215 -11.70 -88.38 12.79
C VAL A 215 -10.40 -89.13 12.52
N ALA A 216 -9.29 -88.43 12.26
CA ALA A 216 -7.97 -89.04 12.07
C ALA A 216 -7.54 -89.89 13.28
N LYS A 217 -7.68 -89.33 14.49
CA LYS A 217 -7.39 -90.07 15.72
C LYS A 217 -8.29 -91.30 15.89
N ARG A 218 -9.59 -91.16 15.57
CA ARG A 218 -10.55 -92.26 15.64
C ARG A 218 -10.24 -93.36 14.62
N THR A 219 -9.77 -92.99 13.43
CA THR A 219 -9.40 -93.96 12.38
C THR A 219 -8.15 -94.73 12.73
N GLU A 220 -7.17 -94.10 13.38
CA GLU A 220 -6.00 -94.80 13.93
C GLU A 220 -6.41 -95.79 15.04
N GLN A 221 -7.29 -95.37 15.96
CA GLN A 221 -7.80 -96.23 17.04
C GLN A 221 -8.61 -97.43 16.50
N LEU A 222 -9.52 -97.19 15.55
CA LEU A 222 -10.28 -98.27 14.91
C LEU A 222 -9.38 -99.18 14.06
N GLY A 223 -8.34 -98.61 13.44
CA GLY A 223 -7.31 -99.36 12.73
C GLY A 223 -6.62 -100.35 13.66
N ALA A 224 -6.09 -99.88 14.79
CA ALA A 224 -5.45 -100.72 15.81
C ALA A 224 -6.37 -101.84 16.33
N VAL A 225 -7.63 -101.54 16.60
CA VAL A 225 -8.60 -102.57 17.02
C VAL A 225 -8.86 -103.60 15.92
N LEU A 226 -8.90 -103.18 14.65
CA LEU A 226 -9.06 -104.10 13.53
C LEU A 226 -7.81 -104.98 13.34
N THR A 227 -6.60 -104.46 13.62
CA THR A 227 -5.37 -105.24 13.52
C THR A 227 -5.38 -106.38 14.52
N GLU A 228 -5.77 -106.08 15.76
CA GLU A 228 -5.93 -107.07 16.84
C GLU A 228 -6.92 -108.16 16.45
N TYR A 229 -8.13 -107.80 15.98
CA TYR A 229 -9.13 -108.81 15.59
C TYR A 229 -8.71 -109.67 14.39
N VAL A 230 -8.02 -109.10 13.41
CA VAL A 230 -7.55 -109.87 12.23
C VAL A 230 -6.42 -110.81 12.63
N ALA A 231 -5.48 -110.37 13.47
CA ALA A 231 -4.43 -111.22 14.00
C ALA A 231 -5.02 -112.36 14.84
N GLU A 232 -5.93 -112.05 15.78
CA GLU A 232 -6.64 -113.04 16.59
C GLU A 232 -7.41 -114.05 15.72
N GLU A 233 -8.13 -113.61 14.68
CA GLU A 233 -8.83 -114.53 13.77
C GLU A 233 -7.85 -115.51 13.10
N ILE A 234 -6.72 -115.01 12.60
CA ILE A 234 -5.70 -115.85 11.96
C ILE A 234 -5.09 -116.81 12.99
N HIS A 235 -4.80 -116.34 14.21
CA HIS A 235 -4.30 -117.17 15.31
C HIS A 235 -5.29 -118.30 15.64
N TYR A 236 -6.57 -117.98 15.85
CA TYR A 236 -7.60 -118.99 16.13
C TYR A 236 -7.77 -120.00 14.98
N ARG A 237 -7.60 -119.57 13.72
CA ARG A 237 -7.65 -120.48 12.56
C ARG A 237 -6.42 -121.39 12.50
N LEU A 238 -5.23 -120.88 12.81
CA LEU A 238 -4.00 -121.67 12.89
C LEU A 238 -4.06 -122.67 14.06
N ASP A 239 -4.47 -122.23 15.25
CA ASP A 239 -4.67 -123.07 16.43
C ASP A 239 -5.66 -124.20 16.15
N ARG A 240 -6.77 -123.86 15.47
CA ARG A 240 -7.77 -124.85 15.08
C ARG A 240 -7.20 -125.88 14.10
N LEU A 241 -6.49 -125.44 13.05
CA LEU A 241 -5.89 -126.35 12.07
C LEU A 241 -4.82 -127.24 12.71
N TYR A 242 -4.02 -126.69 13.63
CA TYR A 242 -3.03 -127.42 14.41
C TYR A 242 -3.66 -128.49 15.32
N LEU A 243 -4.76 -128.16 16.01
CA LEU A 243 -5.49 -129.13 16.82
C LEU A 243 -6.20 -130.19 15.97
N GLU A 244 -6.75 -129.80 14.81
CA GLU A 244 -7.37 -130.73 13.86
C GLU A 244 -6.33 -131.70 13.25
N SER A 245 -5.11 -131.25 12.96
CA SER A 245 -4.03 -132.12 12.44
C SER A 245 -3.54 -133.11 13.50
N ILE A 246 -3.37 -132.68 14.76
CA ILE A 246 -3.04 -133.59 15.88
C ILE A 246 -4.12 -134.64 16.09
N GLN A 247 -5.41 -134.27 16.00
CA GLN A 247 -6.51 -135.22 16.13
C GLN A 247 -6.60 -136.19 14.95
N ALA A 248 -6.27 -135.74 13.73
CA ALA A 248 -6.24 -136.58 12.55
C ALA A 248 -5.12 -137.64 12.61
N ASP A 249 -3.93 -137.28 13.10
CA ASP A 249 -2.82 -138.23 13.31
C ASP A 249 -3.14 -139.25 14.41
N GLN A 250 -3.83 -138.86 15.48
CA GLN A 250 -4.25 -139.81 16.53
C GLN A 250 -5.31 -140.82 16.04
N ALA A 251 -6.09 -140.49 15.02
CA ALA A 251 -7.07 -141.39 14.41
C ALA A 251 -6.45 -142.37 13.39
N GLY A 252 -5.25 -142.10 12.88
CA GLY A 252 -4.51 -142.93 11.94
C GLY A 252 -3.38 -143.73 12.59
N SER A 253 -3.65 -144.98 12.97
CA SER A 253 -2.67 -146.09 13.15
C SER A 253 -1.30 -145.76 13.79
N LYS A 254 -1.19 -146.01 15.11
CA LYS A 254 0.10 -146.22 15.81
C LYS A 254 0.90 -147.36 15.18
N GLN A 255 2.05 -147.05 14.57
CA GLN A 255 3.17 -147.99 14.43
C GLN A 255 4.50 -147.28 14.06
N ALA A 256 5.39 -147.20 15.05
CA ALA A 256 6.86 -147.18 14.95
C ALA A 256 7.55 -146.00 14.24
N ALA A 257 7.48 -144.78 14.81
CA ALA A 257 8.47 -143.71 14.59
C ALA A 257 8.42 -142.59 15.67
N GLU A 258 8.26 -142.92 16.96
CA GLU A 258 7.95 -141.92 17.99
C GLU A 258 9.05 -140.83 18.20
N GLU A 259 10.34 -141.11 18.00
CA GLU A 259 11.41 -140.11 18.21
C GLU A 259 11.55 -139.08 17.07
N HIS A 260 11.34 -139.49 15.80
CA HIS A 260 11.42 -138.56 14.66
C HIS A 260 10.16 -137.71 14.48
N GLU A 261 9.00 -138.22 14.90
CA GLU A 261 7.75 -137.45 14.91
C GLU A 261 7.78 -136.37 16.01
N GLU A 262 8.36 -136.65 17.18
CA GLU A 262 8.46 -135.67 18.26
C GLU A 262 9.42 -134.51 17.93
N GLU A 263 10.55 -134.78 17.26
CA GLU A 263 11.47 -133.74 16.77
C GLU A 263 10.85 -132.91 15.63
N ALA A 264 10.09 -133.53 14.73
CA ALA A 264 9.36 -132.83 13.68
C ALA A 264 8.21 -131.96 14.23
N LEU A 265 7.50 -132.43 15.27
CA LEU A 265 6.48 -131.64 15.98
C LEU A 265 7.09 -130.49 16.77
N ALA A 266 8.29 -130.66 17.35
CA ALA A 266 9.02 -129.60 18.02
C ALA A 266 9.49 -128.51 17.04
N ALA A 267 10.02 -128.90 15.88
CA ALA A 267 10.40 -127.97 14.81
C ALA A 267 9.17 -127.21 14.26
N LEU A 268 8.06 -127.90 14.02
CA LEU A 268 6.82 -127.27 13.56
C LEU A 268 6.26 -126.28 14.59
N ARG A 269 6.42 -126.58 15.89
CA ARG A 269 6.02 -125.67 16.97
C ARG A 269 6.92 -124.43 17.04
N GLU A 270 8.22 -124.56 16.84
CA GLU A 270 9.15 -123.43 16.77
C GLU A 270 8.84 -122.54 15.55
N GLU A 271 8.55 -123.13 14.40
CA GLU A 271 8.10 -122.41 13.21
C GLU A 271 6.75 -121.69 13.45
N LEU A 272 5.82 -122.33 14.16
CA LEU A 272 4.54 -121.73 14.57
C LEU A 272 4.74 -120.54 15.51
N GLU A 273 5.59 -120.70 16.52
CA GLU A 273 5.96 -119.63 17.48
C GLU A 273 6.66 -118.46 16.78
N SER A 274 7.41 -118.70 15.70
CA SER A 274 7.97 -117.66 14.82
C SER A 274 6.93 -117.01 13.90
N LEU A 275 5.85 -117.71 13.54
CA LEU A 275 4.84 -117.23 12.59
C LEU A 275 3.85 -116.24 13.23
N TYR A 276 3.46 -116.41 14.50
CA TYR A 276 2.55 -115.49 15.20
C TYR A 276 2.98 -114.01 15.15
N PRO A 277 4.23 -113.62 15.48
CA PRO A 277 4.64 -112.22 15.37
C PRO A 277 4.66 -111.70 13.93
N GLU A 278 4.88 -112.57 12.94
CA GLU A 278 4.76 -112.20 11.53
C GLU A 278 3.30 -111.95 11.13
N VAL A 279 2.36 -112.76 11.64
CA VAL A 279 0.92 -112.55 11.48
C VAL A 279 0.48 -111.20 12.05
N ASP A 280 0.98 -110.81 13.24
CA ASP A 280 0.69 -109.50 13.83
C ASP A 280 1.15 -108.35 12.93
N VAL A 281 2.39 -108.41 12.40
CA VAL A 281 2.95 -107.39 11.50
C VAL A 281 2.20 -107.34 10.16
N LEU A 282 1.85 -108.51 9.60
CA LEU A 282 1.09 -108.58 8.35
C LEU A 282 -0.35 -108.11 8.52
N ALA A 283 -0.99 -108.39 9.65
CA ALA A 283 -2.30 -107.88 10.01
C ALA A 283 -2.25 -106.35 10.15
N GLU A 284 -1.21 -105.80 10.80
CA GLU A 284 -0.99 -104.35 10.88
C GLU A 284 -0.81 -103.73 9.49
N MET A 285 0.09 -104.27 8.66
CA MET A 285 0.32 -103.76 7.31
C MET A 285 -0.94 -103.80 6.44
N SER A 286 -1.67 -104.92 6.47
CA SER A 286 -2.88 -105.14 5.66
C SER A 286 -3.98 -104.16 6.05
N THR A 287 -4.31 -104.07 7.33
CA THR A 287 -5.35 -103.15 7.84
C THR A 287 -4.96 -101.70 7.65
N ARG A 288 -3.67 -101.36 7.83
CA ARG A 288 -3.15 -100.02 7.61
C ARG A 288 -3.32 -99.60 6.15
N GLN A 289 -2.91 -100.46 5.21
CA GLN A 289 -2.96 -100.22 3.78
C GLN A 289 -4.39 -100.20 3.22
N GLN A 290 -5.26 -101.09 3.69
CA GLN A 290 -6.63 -101.22 3.17
C GLN A 290 -7.58 -100.16 3.74
N PHE A 291 -7.43 -99.76 5.00
CA PHE A 291 -8.42 -98.93 5.69
C PHE A 291 -7.85 -97.61 6.20
N SER A 292 -6.75 -97.63 6.97
CA SER A 292 -6.29 -96.41 7.65
C SER A 292 -5.69 -95.38 6.68
N GLU A 293 -4.83 -95.80 5.75
CA GLU A 293 -4.15 -94.90 4.82
C GLU A 293 -5.11 -94.26 3.81
N PRO A 294 -6.06 -94.98 3.19
CA PRO A 294 -7.05 -94.37 2.30
C PRO A 294 -7.91 -93.32 3.01
N VAL A 295 -8.33 -93.60 4.25
CA VAL A 295 -9.17 -92.66 5.03
C VAL A 295 -8.38 -91.40 5.41
N LEU A 296 -7.13 -91.56 5.85
CA LEU A 296 -6.24 -90.44 6.16
C LEU A 296 -5.92 -89.61 4.91
N ARG A 297 -5.70 -90.26 3.76
CA ARG A 297 -5.45 -89.60 2.47
C ARG A 297 -6.66 -88.80 2.01
N GLU A 298 -7.86 -89.35 2.10
CA GLU A 298 -9.10 -88.63 1.76
C GLU A 298 -9.37 -87.47 2.73
N LEU A 299 -9.08 -87.63 4.02
CA LEU A 299 -9.13 -86.53 5.00
C LEU A 299 -8.16 -85.40 4.63
N GLN A 300 -6.91 -85.74 4.28
CA GLN A 300 -5.92 -84.76 3.85
C GLN A 300 -6.31 -84.06 2.55
N ASN A 301 -6.83 -84.81 1.56
CA ASN A 301 -7.32 -84.25 0.30
C ASN A 301 -8.48 -83.28 0.54
N ARG A 302 -9.47 -83.69 1.34
CA ARG A 302 -10.61 -82.84 1.72
C ARG A 302 -10.17 -81.60 2.49
N HIS A 303 -9.24 -81.76 3.44
CA HIS A 303 -8.67 -80.64 4.18
C HIS A 303 -7.94 -79.67 3.25
N GLY A 304 -7.11 -80.18 2.32
CA GLY A 304 -6.44 -79.37 1.30
C GLY A 304 -7.41 -78.63 0.39
N GLN A 305 -8.49 -79.28 -0.07
CA GLN A 305 -9.54 -78.64 -0.87
C GLN A 305 -10.28 -77.54 -0.10
N LEU A 306 -10.66 -77.79 1.16
CA LEU A 306 -11.29 -76.79 2.02
C LEU A 306 -10.36 -75.60 2.27
N ARG A 307 -9.07 -75.87 2.53
CA ARG A 307 -8.05 -74.84 2.72
C ARG A 307 -7.87 -73.99 1.47
N ASN A 308 -7.70 -74.60 0.30
CA ASN A 308 -7.56 -73.88 -0.97
C ASN A 308 -8.81 -73.05 -1.28
N ALA A 309 -10.01 -73.61 -1.07
CA ALA A 309 -11.26 -72.88 -1.26
C ALA A 309 -11.43 -71.72 -0.26
N SER A 310 -10.98 -71.89 0.99
CA SER A 310 -10.99 -70.82 1.99
C SER A 310 -9.97 -69.72 1.66
N GLN A 311 -8.78 -70.10 1.18
CA GLN A 311 -7.74 -69.18 0.79
C GLN A 311 -8.19 -68.32 -0.39
N GLY A 312 -8.76 -68.92 -1.45
CA GLY A 312 -9.29 -68.16 -2.58
C GLY A 312 -10.42 -67.19 -2.20
N LYS A 313 -11.27 -67.55 -1.22
CA LYS A 313 -12.27 -66.63 -0.67
C LYS A 313 -11.62 -65.48 0.11
N LEU A 314 -10.59 -65.75 0.91
CA LEU A 314 -9.88 -64.73 1.68
C LEU A 314 -9.09 -63.77 0.79
N GLU A 315 -8.47 -64.29 -0.28
CA GLU A 315 -7.76 -63.49 -1.28
C GLU A 315 -8.72 -62.55 -2.01
N TYR A 316 -9.88 -63.04 -2.44
CA TYR A 316 -10.94 -62.19 -3.00
C TYR A 316 -11.42 -61.10 -2.01
N VAL A 317 -11.57 -61.44 -0.72
CA VAL A 317 -11.93 -60.46 0.33
C VAL A 317 -10.84 -59.38 0.45
N LEU A 318 -9.58 -59.78 0.45
CA LEU A 318 -8.44 -58.86 0.55
C LEU A 318 -8.36 -57.93 -0.66
N ASP A 319 -8.48 -58.46 -1.88
CA ASP A 319 -8.47 -57.67 -3.12
C ASP A 319 -9.61 -56.65 -3.12
N THR A 320 -10.81 -57.07 -2.73
CA THR A 320 -11.98 -56.19 -2.67
C THR A 320 -11.78 -55.07 -1.64
N ILE A 321 -11.24 -55.38 -0.45
CA ILE A 321 -10.94 -54.36 0.57
C ILE A 321 -9.87 -53.38 0.07
N MET A 322 -8.87 -53.86 -0.66
CA MET A 322 -7.82 -53.02 -1.25
C MET A 322 -8.40 -52.06 -2.32
N GLU A 323 -9.29 -52.56 -3.19
CA GLU A 323 -10.03 -51.73 -4.15
C GLU A 323 -10.91 -50.68 -3.45
N MET A 324 -11.65 -51.08 -2.40
CA MET A 324 -12.47 -50.14 -1.60
C MET A 324 -11.61 -49.07 -0.93
N THR A 325 -10.43 -49.44 -0.42
CA THR A 325 -9.51 -48.51 0.24
C THR A 325 -8.94 -47.50 -0.75
N SER A 326 -8.42 -47.94 -1.90
CA SER A 326 -7.89 -47.05 -2.94
C SER A 326 -8.96 -46.13 -3.53
N SER A 327 -10.19 -46.64 -3.69
CA SER A 327 -11.36 -45.87 -4.09
C SER A 327 -11.73 -44.78 -3.07
N THR A 328 -11.66 -45.10 -1.77
CA THR A 328 -11.90 -44.14 -0.68
C THR A 328 -10.80 -43.08 -0.64
N GLU A 329 -9.54 -43.48 -0.78
CA GLU A 329 -8.38 -42.57 -0.82
C GLU A 329 -8.51 -41.55 -1.97
N SER A 330 -8.90 -42.02 -3.16
CA SER A 330 -9.16 -41.17 -4.32
C SER A 330 -10.28 -40.14 -4.08
N LEU A 331 -11.34 -40.54 -3.38
CA LEU A 331 -12.42 -39.63 -2.99
C LEU A 331 -11.96 -38.62 -1.93
N THR A 332 -11.15 -39.03 -0.96
CA THR A 332 -10.59 -38.12 0.04
C THR A 332 -9.67 -37.08 -0.59
N GLN A 333 -8.83 -37.47 -1.55
CA GLN A 333 -8.00 -36.53 -2.31
C GLN A 333 -8.86 -35.50 -3.05
N CYS A 334 -9.92 -35.95 -3.74
CA CYS A 334 -10.85 -35.05 -4.43
C CYS A 334 -11.55 -34.07 -3.47
N LEU A 335 -11.92 -34.52 -2.27
CA LEU A 335 -12.50 -33.66 -1.24
C LEU A 335 -11.50 -32.64 -0.71
N GLN A 336 -10.24 -33.04 -0.51
CA GLN A 336 -9.15 -32.17 -0.05
C GLN A 336 -8.80 -31.11 -1.10
N ASP A 337 -8.68 -31.50 -2.37
CA ASP A 337 -8.44 -30.58 -3.49
C ASP A 337 -9.56 -29.53 -3.56
N ARG A 338 -10.82 -29.98 -3.44
CA ARG A 338 -11.97 -29.08 -3.40
C ARG A 338 -11.95 -28.16 -2.18
N GLU A 339 -11.62 -28.66 -1.00
CA GLU A 339 -11.50 -27.86 0.21
C GLU A 339 -10.45 -26.77 0.05
N SER A 340 -9.27 -27.11 -0.46
CA SER A 340 -8.21 -26.13 -0.75
C SER A 340 -8.65 -25.07 -1.77
N TYR A 341 -9.40 -25.47 -2.80
CA TYR A 341 -9.99 -24.54 -3.76
C TYR A 341 -11.02 -23.60 -3.10
N CYS A 342 -11.87 -24.12 -2.21
CA CYS A 342 -12.85 -23.29 -1.49
C CYS A 342 -12.14 -22.29 -0.57
N GLN A 343 -11.12 -22.73 0.17
CA GLN A 343 -10.36 -21.88 1.08
C GLN A 343 -9.64 -20.75 0.32
N THR A 344 -9.05 -21.04 -0.84
CA THR A 344 -8.41 -20.02 -1.69
C THR A 344 -9.42 -19.07 -2.32
N LEU A 345 -10.60 -19.56 -2.72
CA LEU A 345 -11.68 -18.71 -3.22
C LEU A 345 -12.23 -17.79 -2.11
N GLU A 346 -12.43 -18.32 -0.91
CA GLU A 346 -12.89 -17.56 0.26
C GLU A 346 -11.85 -16.52 0.69
N SER A 347 -10.57 -16.86 0.70
CA SER A 347 -9.50 -15.91 1.00
C SER A 347 -9.45 -14.79 -0.04
N LEU A 348 -9.57 -15.12 -1.33
CA LEU A 348 -9.65 -14.13 -2.40
C LEU A 348 -10.89 -13.22 -2.24
N ILE A 349 -12.05 -13.78 -1.92
CA ILE A 349 -13.26 -12.99 -1.64
C ILE A 349 -13.06 -12.07 -0.43
N SER A 350 -12.37 -12.54 0.62
CA SER A 350 -12.08 -11.74 1.81
C SER A 350 -11.12 -10.58 1.52
N ILE A 351 -10.07 -10.83 0.73
CA ILE A 351 -9.11 -9.81 0.27
C ILE A 351 -9.85 -8.78 -0.58
N TYR A 352 -10.61 -9.24 -1.57
CA TYR A 352 -11.43 -8.37 -2.41
C TYR A 352 -12.39 -7.49 -1.58
N ARG A 353 -13.08 -8.06 -0.59
CA ARG A 353 -13.97 -7.28 0.28
C ARG A 353 -13.22 -6.25 1.12
N SER A 354 -12.01 -6.57 1.60
CA SER A 354 -11.20 -5.61 2.36
C SER A 354 -10.74 -4.44 1.48
N GLU A 355 -10.25 -4.72 0.27
CA GLU A 355 -9.74 -3.72 -0.68
C GLU A 355 -10.87 -2.81 -1.21
N VAL A 356 -12.03 -3.40 -1.51
CA VAL A 356 -13.22 -2.64 -1.92
C VAL A 356 -13.75 -1.77 -0.77
N SER A 357 -13.76 -2.29 0.47
CA SER A 357 -14.20 -1.52 1.64
C SER A 357 -13.29 -0.31 1.92
N ASP A 358 -11.97 -0.47 1.79
CA ASP A 358 -11.01 0.63 1.93
C ASP A 358 -11.15 1.67 0.80
N SER A 359 -11.39 1.21 -0.44
CA SER A 359 -11.59 2.07 -1.62
C SER A 359 -12.83 2.98 -1.52
N PHE A 360 -13.87 2.57 -0.76
CA PHE A 360 -15.06 3.39 -0.50
C PHE A 360 -14.95 4.24 0.79
N SER A 361 -14.12 3.83 1.75
CA SER A 361 -13.80 4.61 2.96
C SER A 361 -13.00 5.88 2.62
N GLU A 362 -12.06 5.77 1.69
CA GLU A 362 -11.23 6.91 1.24
C GLU A 362 -12.03 7.96 0.44
N LYS A 363 -13.16 7.57 -0.17
CA LYS A 363 -14.02 8.48 -0.94
C LYS A 363 -15.08 9.21 -0.11
N THR A 364 -15.33 8.79 1.14
CA THR A 364 -16.40 9.37 1.98
C THR A 364 -15.92 10.32 3.08
N THR A 365 -14.61 10.44 3.31
CA THR A 365 -14.03 11.29 4.37
C THR A 365 -13.25 12.50 3.83
N SER A 366 -13.85 13.26 2.90
CA SER A 366 -13.30 14.58 2.47
C SER A 366 -14.14 15.78 2.97
N LYS A 367 -15.17 15.56 3.80
CA LYS A 367 -15.92 16.66 4.41
C LYS A 367 -16.27 16.33 5.86
N ARG A 368 -15.60 17.05 6.77
CA ARG A 368 -15.75 17.05 8.23
C ARG A 368 -15.00 15.91 8.93
N ASP A 369 -13.78 16.21 9.35
CA ASP A 369 -13.41 16.16 10.77
C ASP A 369 -11.89 16.34 10.90
N THR A 370 -11.49 17.47 11.48
CA THR A 370 -10.20 17.61 12.18
C THR A 370 -10.29 18.86 13.05
N ILE A 371 -11.12 18.77 14.09
CA ILE A 371 -10.96 19.58 15.30
C ILE A 371 -10.79 18.59 16.46
N LEU A 372 -9.74 18.81 17.27
CA LEU A 372 -9.52 18.33 18.64
C LEU A 372 -8.94 16.93 18.87
N ARG A 373 -7.60 16.83 18.94
CA ARG A 373 -6.84 16.44 20.15
C ARG A 373 -5.36 16.18 19.85
N ARG A 374 -4.49 17.14 20.21
CA ARG A 374 -3.39 16.85 21.14
C ARG A 374 -2.84 18.13 21.75
N ARG A 375 -3.04 18.20 23.05
CA ARG A 375 -2.49 19.15 24.02
C ARG A 375 -1.01 18.80 24.22
N SER A 376 -0.09 19.75 24.12
CA SER A 376 0.94 20.02 25.14
C SER A 376 1.99 21.05 24.69
N THR A 377 2.16 22.06 25.55
CA THR A 377 3.33 22.92 25.79
C THR A 377 3.83 23.87 24.68
N GLN A 378 3.39 25.13 24.77
CA GLN A 378 4.16 26.32 24.40
C GLN A 378 5.43 26.44 25.27
N PRO A 379 6.43 27.21 24.80
CA PRO A 379 6.71 28.46 25.50
C PRO A 379 6.61 29.68 24.58
N GLN A 380 6.22 30.79 25.21
CA GLN A 380 6.05 32.12 24.63
C GLN A 380 7.38 32.71 24.13
N SER A 381 7.31 33.50 23.05
CA SER A 381 8.15 34.67 22.88
C SER A 381 7.37 35.77 22.16
N LEU A 382 7.46 36.97 22.71
CA LEU A 382 6.78 38.21 22.30
C LEU A 382 7.64 39.00 21.31
N PHE A 383 7.00 40.02 20.70
CA PHE A 383 7.53 41.08 19.80
C PHE A 383 7.68 40.67 18.31
N SER A 384 7.23 41.40 17.28
CA SER A 384 6.68 42.75 17.16
C SER A 384 5.96 42.98 15.80
N SER A 385 4.99 43.91 15.83
CA SER A 385 4.48 44.81 14.76
C SER A 385 3.58 44.29 13.62
N PRO A 386 2.48 45.00 13.28
CA PRO A 386 1.57 44.66 12.20
C PRO A 386 1.90 45.44 10.92
N GLU A 387 2.06 44.75 9.79
CA GLU A 387 1.99 45.40 8.48
C GLU A 387 1.14 44.57 7.52
N LYS A 388 0.24 45.29 6.85
CA LYS A 388 -0.89 44.79 6.04
C LYS A 388 -0.42 43.78 5.00
N GLN A 389 -0.87 42.52 5.12
CA GLN A 389 -0.76 41.55 4.04
C GLN A 389 -2.12 41.33 3.38
N THR A 390 -2.19 41.71 2.11
CA THR A 390 -3.06 41.11 1.10
C THR A 390 -2.90 39.59 1.12
N ALA A 391 -4.01 38.87 1.13
CA ALA A 391 -4.07 37.41 1.21
C ALA A 391 -3.20 36.73 0.13
N PRO A 392 -2.31 35.78 0.49
CA PRO A 392 -1.61 34.96 -0.50
C PRO A 392 -2.48 33.77 -0.91
N LEU A 393 -2.46 33.44 -2.21
CA LEU A 393 -3.08 32.24 -2.77
C LEU A 393 -2.58 30.95 -2.05
N PRO A 394 -3.42 29.90 -1.97
CA PRO A 394 -3.12 28.66 -1.24
C PRO A 394 -1.82 27.94 -1.67
N ASP A 395 -1.37 28.13 -2.92
CA ASP A 395 -0.13 27.52 -3.42
C ASP A 395 1.13 28.13 -2.78
N SER A 396 1.09 29.41 -2.38
CA SER A 396 2.20 30.08 -1.68
C SER A 396 2.37 29.53 -0.26
N LEU A 397 1.26 29.18 0.41
CA LEU A 397 1.29 28.59 1.74
C LEU A 397 1.83 27.15 1.71
N ALA A 398 1.48 26.36 0.69
CA ALA A 398 1.99 25.01 0.52
C ALA A 398 3.51 25.02 0.27
N LEU A 399 3.98 25.92 -0.61
CA LEU A 399 5.41 26.08 -0.92
C LEU A 399 6.17 26.63 0.30
N ALA A 400 5.62 27.62 1.01
CA ALA A 400 6.21 28.13 2.26
C ALA A 400 6.24 27.07 3.37
N SER A 401 5.24 26.18 3.45
CA SER A 401 5.22 25.07 4.41
C SER A 401 6.25 23.99 4.07
N LEU A 402 6.45 23.73 2.78
CA LEU A 402 7.48 22.82 2.26
C LEU A 402 8.87 23.37 2.54
N LEU A 403 9.11 24.66 2.25
CA LEU A 403 10.38 25.32 2.55
C LEU A 403 10.66 25.36 4.05
N ARG A 404 9.65 25.66 4.88
CA ARG A 404 9.77 25.61 6.34
C ARG A 404 10.09 24.21 6.85
N ARG A 405 9.51 23.16 6.25
CA ARG A 405 9.82 21.76 6.54
C ARG A 405 11.22 21.35 6.07
N VAL A 406 11.83 22.10 5.16
CA VAL A 406 13.23 21.96 4.72
C VAL A 406 14.16 22.94 5.50
N GLY A 407 13.64 23.69 6.47
CA GLY A 407 14.39 24.66 7.27
C GLY A 407 14.68 25.99 6.57
N LEU A 408 14.05 26.26 5.43
CA LEU A 408 14.24 27.48 4.64
C LEU A 408 13.06 28.43 4.83
N SER A 409 13.33 29.69 5.15
CA SER A 409 12.32 30.76 5.18
C SER A 409 12.08 31.29 3.77
N SER A 410 10.81 31.46 3.37
CA SER A 410 10.42 32.03 2.08
C SER A 410 11.03 33.41 1.84
N GLU A 411 11.24 34.19 2.91
CA GLU A 411 11.86 35.52 2.87
C GLU A 411 13.33 35.51 2.41
N SER A 412 14.02 34.38 2.58
CA SER A 412 15.45 34.21 2.30
C SER A 412 15.76 33.85 0.83
N ILE A 413 14.74 33.46 0.07
CA ILE A 413 14.89 33.08 -1.35
C ILE A 413 14.60 34.27 -2.27
N PHE A 414 13.74 35.20 -1.83
CA PHE A 414 13.28 36.32 -2.65
C PHE A 414 13.94 37.66 -2.34
N LYS A 415 14.79 37.77 -1.30
CA LYS A 415 15.63 38.96 -1.10
C LYS A 415 16.96 38.81 -1.84
N SER A 416 17.08 39.57 -2.94
CA SER A 416 18.31 39.79 -3.68
C SER A 416 19.25 40.70 -2.89
N GLU A 417 20.52 40.31 -2.88
CA GLU A 417 21.76 41.06 -2.71
C GLU A 417 21.72 42.41 -1.99
N GLU A 418 22.49 42.53 -0.92
CA GLU A 418 23.39 43.67 -0.72
C GLU A 418 24.51 43.28 0.26
N GLU A 419 25.74 43.47 -0.19
CA GLU A 419 27.02 43.43 0.52
C GLU A 419 27.56 42.09 1.08
N ASP A 420 28.63 41.64 0.41
CA ASP A 420 29.74 40.80 0.88
C ASP A 420 29.39 39.47 1.59
N GLY A 421 29.25 38.40 0.79
CA GLY A 421 29.14 37.04 1.33
C GLY A 421 28.33 36.04 0.51
N GLY A 422 27.93 36.35 -0.73
CA GLY A 422 27.05 35.48 -1.53
C GLY A 422 27.56 34.04 -1.73
N ALA A 423 28.87 33.87 -1.95
CA ALA A 423 29.45 32.53 -2.13
C ALA A 423 29.52 31.73 -0.82
N ASN A 424 29.85 32.38 0.31
CA ASN A 424 29.91 31.75 1.62
C ASN A 424 28.50 31.40 2.12
N ALA A 425 27.51 32.29 1.91
CA ALA A 425 26.12 32.03 2.26
C ALA A 425 25.51 30.89 1.42
N LEU A 426 25.88 30.76 0.14
CA LEU A 426 25.48 29.63 -0.69
C LEU A 426 26.18 28.32 -0.28
N TYR A 427 27.46 28.39 0.10
CA TYR A 427 28.21 27.23 0.59
C TYR A 427 27.68 26.75 1.94
N GLU A 428 27.41 27.67 2.86
CA GLU A 428 26.81 27.40 4.17
C GLU A 428 25.39 26.86 4.02
N LYS A 429 24.58 27.39 3.07
CA LYS A 429 23.27 26.82 2.70
C LYS A 429 23.38 25.42 2.11
N LYS A 430 24.36 25.16 1.25
CA LYS A 430 24.60 23.82 0.68
C LYS A 430 25.02 22.84 1.76
N SER A 431 25.87 23.27 2.69
CA SER A 431 26.28 22.47 3.85
C SER A 431 25.08 22.15 4.73
N HIS A 432 24.26 23.15 5.07
CA HIS A 432 23.04 22.99 5.85
C HIS A 432 22.01 22.08 5.16
N MET A 433 21.89 22.13 3.83
CA MET A 433 21.02 21.25 3.06
C MET A 433 21.53 19.79 3.08
N LEU A 434 22.84 19.58 2.94
CA LEU A 434 23.44 18.24 3.03
C LEU A 434 23.34 17.66 4.45
N GLU A 435 23.55 18.49 5.47
CA GLU A 435 23.38 18.10 6.88
C GLU A 435 21.91 17.81 7.20
N TYR A 436 20.97 18.57 6.62
CA TYR A 436 19.54 18.27 6.71
C TYR A 436 19.16 16.95 6.02
N PHE A 437 19.68 16.65 4.84
CA PHE A 437 19.44 15.34 4.20
C PHE A 437 20.04 14.19 5.02
N ARG A 438 21.18 14.41 5.65
CA ARG A 438 21.80 13.42 6.56
C ARG A 438 20.93 13.20 7.79
N THR A 439 20.43 14.27 8.41
CA THR A 439 19.54 14.18 9.58
C THR A 439 18.15 13.66 9.23
N LEU A 440 17.63 13.89 8.02
CA LEU A 440 16.36 13.33 7.53
C LEU A 440 16.51 11.83 7.21
N GLY A 441 17.66 11.40 6.68
CA GLY A 441 17.98 9.98 6.49
C GLY A 441 18.12 9.22 7.82
N ILE A 442 18.61 9.90 8.87
CA ILE A 442 18.66 9.34 10.23
C ILE A 442 17.27 9.41 10.88
N GLY A 443 16.56 10.51 10.75
CA GLY A 443 15.27 10.78 11.39
C GLY A 443 14.07 10.02 10.81
N SER A 444 14.09 9.66 9.52
CA SER A 444 13.08 8.77 8.91
C SER A 444 13.32 7.30 9.26
N GLY A 445 14.58 6.92 9.49
CA GLY A 445 14.97 5.57 9.91
C GLY A 445 14.68 5.30 11.39
N LEU A 446 14.83 6.29 12.28
CA LEU A 446 14.64 6.07 13.73
C LEU A 446 13.26 5.55 14.16
N PRO A 447 12.11 6.14 13.74
CA PRO A 447 10.80 5.64 14.15
C PRO A 447 10.48 4.27 13.54
N LEU A 448 10.94 4.02 12.31
CA LEU A 448 10.79 2.71 11.67
C LEU A 448 11.63 1.65 12.39
N VAL A 449 12.86 1.98 12.79
CA VAL A 449 13.74 1.10 13.57
C VAL A 449 13.15 0.83 14.96
N THR A 450 12.56 1.82 15.63
CA THR A 450 11.90 1.58 16.93
C THR A 450 10.66 0.69 16.83
N GLU A 451 9.95 0.71 15.70
CA GLU A 451 8.81 -0.18 15.44
C GLU A 451 9.25 -1.57 14.91
N LEU A 452 10.42 -1.65 14.25
CA LEU A 452 10.99 -2.92 13.80
C LEU A 452 11.67 -3.71 14.92
N ILE A 453 12.24 -3.05 15.93
CA ILE A 453 12.96 -3.74 17.03
C ILE A 453 12.05 -4.72 17.80
N PRO A 454 10.80 -4.38 18.18
CA PRO A 454 9.89 -5.32 18.84
C PRO A 454 9.50 -6.50 17.93
N THR A 455 9.28 -6.26 16.64
CA THR A 455 8.88 -7.29 15.66
C THR A 455 10.04 -8.22 15.32
N ASP A 456 11.26 -7.70 15.17
CA ASP A 456 12.50 -8.48 15.01
C ASP A 456 12.84 -9.29 16.27
N ARG A 457 12.56 -8.74 17.46
CA ARG A 457 12.72 -9.49 18.71
C ARG A 457 11.68 -10.60 18.85
N ALA A 458 10.43 -10.36 18.44
CA ALA A 458 9.38 -11.37 18.45
C ALA A 458 9.64 -12.47 17.42
N SER A 459 10.11 -12.13 16.21
CA SER A 459 10.46 -13.11 15.18
C SER A 459 11.66 -13.97 15.60
N ARG A 460 12.68 -13.39 16.26
CA ARG A 460 13.80 -14.15 16.84
C ARG A 460 13.41 -15.03 18.01
N LEU A 461 12.48 -14.60 18.85
CA LEU A 461 11.96 -15.44 19.94
C LEU A 461 11.12 -16.60 19.39
N LEU A 462 10.30 -16.34 18.37
CA LEU A 462 9.54 -17.37 17.68
C LEU A 462 10.46 -18.36 16.97
N SER A 463 11.47 -17.90 16.22
CA SER A 463 12.44 -18.78 15.59
C SER A 463 13.27 -19.55 16.62
N ALA A 464 13.75 -18.92 17.70
CA ALA A 464 14.46 -19.62 18.77
C ALA A 464 13.59 -20.68 19.47
N SER A 465 12.29 -20.43 19.62
CA SER A 465 11.35 -21.42 20.21
C SER A 465 11.00 -22.56 19.25
N LEU A 466 10.90 -22.28 17.94
CA LEU A 466 10.67 -23.28 16.90
C LEU A 466 11.90 -24.18 16.68
N HIS A 467 13.10 -23.66 16.94
CA HIS A 467 14.36 -24.37 16.74
C HIS A 467 15.01 -24.89 18.03
N ALA A 468 14.37 -24.74 19.19
CA ALA A 468 14.92 -25.19 20.48
C ALA A 468 15.22 -26.69 20.54
N ASP A 469 14.53 -27.51 19.74
CA ASP A 469 14.69 -28.97 19.67
C ASP A 469 15.30 -29.47 18.34
N SER A 470 15.80 -28.59 17.46
CA SER A 470 16.36 -28.97 16.16
C SER A 470 17.90 -28.84 16.12
N TYR A 471 18.61 -29.95 15.88
CA TYR A 471 20.09 -30.01 15.79
C TYR A 471 20.67 -29.49 14.45
N PHE A 472 19.91 -28.74 13.66
CA PHE A 472 20.36 -28.22 12.37
C PHE A 472 20.20 -26.70 12.32
N GLU A 473 21.33 -25.98 12.20
CA GLU A 473 21.34 -24.56 11.84
C GLU A 473 20.89 -24.40 10.39
N THR A 474 19.59 -24.19 10.16
CA THR A 474 19.09 -23.78 8.86
C THR A 474 19.29 -22.28 8.71
N SER A 475 20.44 -21.87 8.16
CA SER A 475 20.64 -20.50 7.70
C SER A 475 19.76 -20.24 6.48
N LEU A 476 18.78 -19.33 6.59
CA LEU A 476 17.93 -18.87 5.49
C LEU A 476 18.67 -17.95 4.49
N SER A 477 19.98 -17.73 4.69
CA SER A 477 20.78 -17.00 3.71
C SER A 477 20.98 -17.87 2.48
N ASN A 478 20.41 -17.47 1.35
CA ASN A 478 20.70 -18.09 0.06
C ASN A 478 22.23 -18.06 -0.16
N ILE A 479 22.85 -19.24 -0.31
CA ILE A 479 24.30 -19.39 -0.47
C ILE A 479 24.79 -18.58 -1.67
N GLU A 480 23.98 -18.44 -2.72
CA GLU A 480 24.28 -17.62 -3.89
C GLU A 480 24.30 -16.11 -3.57
N GLN A 481 23.46 -15.65 -2.65
CA GLN A 481 23.45 -14.26 -2.22
C GLN A 481 24.68 -13.93 -1.35
N ASN A 482 25.10 -14.87 -0.51
CA ASN A 482 26.33 -14.70 0.27
C ASN A 482 27.58 -14.75 -0.61
N GLN A 483 27.61 -15.61 -1.63
CA GLN A 483 28.71 -15.66 -2.60
C GLN A 483 28.78 -14.38 -3.45
N SER A 484 27.63 -13.89 -3.94
CA SER A 484 27.60 -12.62 -4.69
C SER A 484 27.93 -11.41 -3.82
N LEU A 485 27.55 -11.40 -2.54
CA LEU A 485 27.99 -10.38 -1.57
C LEU A 485 29.50 -10.45 -1.32
N ALA A 486 30.07 -11.65 -1.17
CA ALA A 486 31.51 -11.81 -0.99
C ALA A 486 32.29 -11.38 -2.25
N GLU A 487 31.78 -11.66 -3.44
CA GLU A 487 32.36 -11.17 -4.71
C GLU A 487 32.27 -9.65 -4.82
N LEU A 488 31.14 -9.06 -4.44
CA LEU A 488 30.95 -7.61 -4.48
C LEU A 488 31.82 -6.89 -3.43
N GLU A 489 32.02 -7.50 -2.26
CA GLU A 489 32.96 -7.02 -1.25
C GLU A 489 34.41 -7.12 -1.73
N ALA A 490 34.78 -8.19 -2.42
CA ALA A 490 36.10 -8.32 -3.05
C ALA A 490 36.31 -7.27 -4.16
N GLN A 491 35.29 -6.99 -4.98
CA GLN A 491 35.32 -5.95 -6.00
C GLN A 491 35.43 -4.54 -5.38
N LEU A 492 34.67 -4.26 -4.31
CA LEU A 492 34.79 -3.01 -3.57
C LEU A 492 36.16 -2.86 -2.91
N GLY A 493 36.73 -3.95 -2.39
CA GLY A 493 38.09 -3.99 -1.87
C GLY A 493 39.13 -3.67 -2.95
N PHE A 494 38.92 -4.16 -4.19
CA PHE A 494 39.79 -3.85 -5.33
C PHE A 494 39.66 -2.37 -5.75
N ILE A 495 38.44 -1.84 -5.83
CA ILE A 495 38.20 -0.43 -6.15
C ILE A 495 38.80 0.47 -5.08
N ARG A 496 38.63 0.13 -3.80
CA ARG A 496 39.21 0.87 -2.68
C ARG A 496 40.73 0.89 -2.76
N LYS A 497 41.37 -0.25 -3.02
CA LYS A 497 42.82 -0.32 -3.27
C LYS A 497 43.22 0.47 -4.52
N GLY A 498 42.41 0.48 -5.57
CA GLY A 498 42.63 1.29 -6.76
C GLY A 498 42.57 2.80 -6.48
N VAL A 499 41.65 3.23 -5.62
CA VAL A 499 41.50 4.61 -5.15
C VAL A 499 42.64 5.00 -4.19
N GLU A 500 43.07 4.09 -3.31
CA GLU A 500 44.23 4.31 -2.43
C GLU A 500 45.56 4.35 -3.23
N ASN A 501 45.65 3.62 -4.35
CA ASN A 501 46.81 3.63 -5.26
C ASN A 501 46.77 4.76 -6.31
N LEU A 502 45.66 5.50 -6.39
CA LEU A 502 45.54 6.68 -7.26
C LEU A 502 46.34 7.83 -6.64
N ASN A 503 47.53 8.04 -7.19
CA ASN A 503 48.45 9.06 -6.71
C ASN A 503 47.90 10.47 -7.03
N LEU A 504 47.22 11.09 -6.04
CA LEU A 504 46.61 12.43 -6.13
C LEU A 504 47.62 13.55 -6.48
N ASP A 505 48.92 13.28 -6.32
CA ASP A 505 50.01 14.18 -6.71
C ASP A 505 50.21 14.27 -8.24
N ALA A 506 49.72 13.28 -9.01
CA ALA A 506 49.74 13.35 -10.47
C ALA A 506 48.74 14.40 -11.01
N LEU A 507 47.63 14.63 -10.30
CA LEU A 507 46.65 15.68 -10.63
C LEU A 507 47.12 17.09 -10.24
N HIS A 508 48.06 17.21 -9.30
CA HIS A 508 48.65 18.49 -8.89
C HIS A 508 49.88 18.88 -9.72
N ARG A 509 50.42 18.02 -10.59
CA ARG A 509 51.40 18.44 -11.60
C ARG A 509 50.70 19.27 -12.67
N ARG A 510 50.68 20.59 -12.48
CA ARG A 510 50.36 21.59 -13.52
C ARG A 510 51.07 21.19 -14.81
N ASP A 511 50.30 20.97 -15.86
CA ASP A 511 50.82 20.69 -17.19
C ASP A 511 51.52 21.97 -17.69
N LYS A 512 52.83 21.92 -17.91
CA LYS A 512 53.65 23.06 -18.38
C LYS A 512 53.16 23.64 -19.71
N ASN A 513 52.28 22.91 -20.41
CA ASN A 513 51.64 23.36 -21.63
C ASN A 513 50.45 24.31 -21.38
N GLN A 514 49.77 24.21 -20.22
CA GLN A 514 48.73 25.18 -19.83
C GLN A 514 49.32 26.54 -19.48
N ASP A 515 50.47 26.59 -18.81
CA ASP A 515 51.15 27.85 -18.48
C ASP A 515 51.63 28.58 -19.75
N LYS A 516 52.14 27.85 -20.76
CA LYS A 516 52.47 28.42 -22.08
C LYS A 516 51.24 28.92 -22.86
N PHE A 517 50.07 28.35 -22.57
CA PHE A 517 48.82 28.77 -23.20
C PHE A 517 48.27 30.03 -22.52
N LEU A 518 48.43 30.14 -21.20
CA LEU A 518 48.07 31.33 -20.42
C LEU A 518 49.00 32.51 -20.70
N GLU A 519 50.32 32.29 -20.84
CA GLU A 519 51.29 33.34 -21.25
C GLU A 519 51.00 33.92 -22.64
N ARG A 520 50.29 33.20 -23.51
CA ARG A 520 49.93 33.67 -24.85
C ARG A 520 48.68 34.56 -24.89
N TRP A 521 47.97 34.66 -23.77
CA TRP A 521 46.69 35.35 -23.64
C TRP A 521 46.67 36.43 -22.55
N GLU A 522 47.80 36.72 -21.90
CA GLU A 522 47.96 37.98 -21.17
C GLU A 522 48.43 39.10 -22.13
N PRO A 523 47.77 40.27 -22.16
CA PRO A 523 48.07 41.39 -23.06
C PRO A 523 49.38 42.13 -22.78
#